data_AF-A0A3A9HNJ3-F1
#
_entry.id   AF-A0A3A9HNJ3-F1
#
_cell.length_a   1.000
_cell.length_b   1.000
_cell.length_c   1.000
_cell.angle_alpha   90.00
_cell.angle_beta   90.00
_cell.angle_gamma   90.00
#
_symmetry.space_group_name_H-M   'P 1'
#
loop_
_entity.id
_entity.type
_entity.pdbx_description
1 polymer ?
#
loop_
_entity_poly.entity_id
_entity_poly.type
_entity_poly.pdbx_seq_one_letter_code
_entity_poly.pdbx_strand_id
1 'polypeptide(L)'
;MVNLEITREGYEGIPAMAETLTEDDLRQVARGRDVQLIPHLVAAVKKAQEGIAVTGVTVTDGNGNTISGTLTLKVGDEVTLTGKHEPATSTAATGWTNSDSTYASMAVDPDDTRVITVKALAAGLTNLSCTSGAGSATIAVTVQ
;
A
#
# COMPACT_ATOMS: atom_id res chain seq x y z
N MET A 1 -44.46 -1.85 3.36
CA MET A 1 -43.20 -1.65 4.09
C MET A 1 -42.73 -3.02 4.52
N VAL A 2 -41.63 -3.51 3.95
CA VAL A 2 -41.02 -4.77 4.38
C VAL A 2 -39.81 -4.39 5.21
N ASN A 3 -39.86 -4.70 6.51
CA ASN A 3 -38.72 -4.55 7.41
C ASN A 3 -37.67 -5.57 6.99
N LEU A 4 -36.52 -5.10 6.53
CA LEU A 4 -35.34 -5.93 6.31
C LEU A 4 -34.55 -5.97 7.63
N GLU A 5 -34.81 -6.98 8.45
CA GLU A 5 -33.94 -7.30 9.57
C GLU A 5 -32.64 -7.91 9.01
N ILE A 6 -31.55 -7.15 9.08
CA ILE A 6 -30.22 -7.63 8.74
C ILE A 6 -29.75 -8.50 9.93
N THR A 7 -29.98 -9.81 9.84
CA THR A 7 -29.39 -10.76 10.78
C THR A 7 -27.92 -10.96 10.47
N ARG A 8 -27.13 -11.04 11.54
CA ARG A 8 -25.66 -11.03 11.61
C ARG A 8 -24.97 -12.27 11.02
N GLU A 9 -25.67 -13.06 10.21
CA GLU A 9 -25.19 -14.32 9.61
C GLU A 9 -24.79 -14.20 8.13
N GLY A 10 -24.88 -13.01 7.53
CA GLY A 10 -24.46 -12.78 6.14
C GLY A 10 -22.93 -12.72 5.91
N TYR A 11 -22.11 -13.03 6.91
CA TYR A 11 -20.65 -12.85 6.87
C TYR A 11 -19.84 -14.13 7.13
N GLU A 12 -20.46 -15.28 7.43
CA GLU A 12 -19.75 -16.56 7.62
C GLU A 12 -19.69 -17.44 6.37
N GLY A 13 -20.09 -16.88 5.22
CA GLY A 13 -20.15 -17.62 3.96
C GLY A 13 -19.08 -17.24 2.95
N ILE A 14 -17.97 -16.57 3.33
CA ILE A 14 -16.86 -16.36 2.37
C ILE A 14 -16.13 -17.70 2.24
N PRO A 15 -16.36 -18.50 1.19
CA PRO A 15 -15.60 -19.71 1.01
C PRO A 15 -14.16 -19.26 0.75
N ALA A 16 -13.19 -19.84 1.46
CA ALA A 16 -11.76 -19.63 1.26
C ALA A 16 -11.25 -20.15 -0.11
N MET A 17 -12.13 -20.21 -1.10
CA MET A 17 -11.95 -20.83 -2.39
C MET A 17 -12.31 -19.76 -3.41
N ALA A 18 -11.38 -18.84 -3.64
CA ALA A 18 -11.32 -18.17 -4.93
C ALA A 18 -10.86 -19.17 -5.99
N GLU A 19 -11.74 -20.14 -6.24
CA GLU A 19 -11.81 -20.93 -7.45
C GLU A 19 -12.77 -20.17 -8.37
N THR A 20 -12.15 -19.38 -9.25
CA THR A 20 -12.65 -18.99 -10.57
C THR A 20 -14.15 -18.71 -10.68
N LEU A 21 -14.50 -17.43 -10.64
CA LEU A 21 -15.67 -16.92 -11.34
C LEU A 21 -15.72 -17.55 -12.74
N THR A 22 -16.83 -18.20 -13.06
CA THR A 22 -17.00 -18.80 -14.37
C THR A 22 -17.24 -17.71 -15.42
N GLU A 23 -17.02 -18.02 -16.70
CA GLU A 23 -17.32 -17.08 -17.78
C GLU A 23 -18.81 -16.71 -17.82
N ASP A 24 -19.68 -17.60 -17.34
CA ASP A 24 -21.11 -17.35 -17.24
C ASP A 24 -21.44 -16.32 -16.14
N ASP A 25 -20.78 -16.41 -14.98
CA ASP A 25 -20.93 -15.43 -13.89
C ASP A 25 -20.55 -14.01 -14.37
N LEU A 26 -19.44 -13.90 -15.12
CA LEU A 26 -19.00 -12.64 -15.71
C LEU A 26 -20.01 -12.09 -16.72
N ARG A 27 -20.62 -12.95 -17.54
CA ARG A 27 -21.67 -12.57 -18.50
C ARG A 27 -22.96 -12.14 -17.80
N GLN A 28 -23.33 -12.75 -16.68
CA GLN A 28 -24.53 -12.40 -15.93
C GLN A 28 -24.39 -11.02 -15.25
N VAL A 29 -23.21 -10.70 -14.71
CA VAL A 29 -22.92 -9.37 -14.17
C VAL A 29 -22.87 -8.32 -15.27
N ALA A 30 -22.22 -8.61 -16.40
CA ALA A 30 -22.16 -7.67 -17.54
C ALA A 30 -23.55 -7.36 -18.14
N ARG A 31 -24.50 -8.29 -18.01
CA ARG A 31 -25.91 -8.10 -18.41
C ARG A 31 -26.74 -7.35 -17.36
N GLY A 32 -26.14 -6.92 -16.25
CA GLY A 32 -26.79 -6.18 -15.16
C GLY A 32 -27.84 -6.99 -14.40
N ARG A 33 -27.82 -8.32 -14.51
CA ARG A 33 -28.89 -9.19 -13.99
C ARG A 33 -28.69 -9.64 -12.56
N ASP A 34 -27.46 -9.60 -12.05
CA ASP A 34 -27.18 -10.03 -10.68
C ASP A 34 -26.14 -9.16 -9.98
N VAL A 35 -26.63 -8.28 -9.11
CA VAL A 35 -25.81 -7.38 -8.27
C VAL A 35 -25.18 -8.16 -7.09
N GLN A 36 -25.68 -9.35 -6.76
CA GLN A 36 -25.17 -10.19 -5.66
C GLN A 36 -23.79 -10.82 -5.96
N LEU A 37 -23.39 -10.84 -7.24
CA LEU A 37 -22.07 -11.32 -7.68
C LEU A 37 -20.96 -10.26 -7.59
N ILE A 38 -21.31 -8.98 -7.37
CA ILE A 38 -20.31 -7.89 -7.26
C ILE A 38 -19.29 -8.13 -6.14
N PRO A 39 -19.66 -8.56 -4.91
CA PRO A 39 -18.69 -8.86 -3.86
C PRO A 39 -17.69 -9.95 -4.26
N HIS A 40 -18.13 -10.96 -5.01
CA HIS A 40 -17.27 -12.05 -5.49
C HIS A 40 -16.28 -11.57 -6.54
N LEU A 41 -16.71 -10.69 -7.45
CA LEU A 41 -15.83 -10.03 -8.41
C LEU A 41 -14.77 -9.18 -7.72
N VAL A 42 -15.17 -8.39 -6.72
CA VAL A 42 -14.24 -7.58 -5.92
C VAL A 42 -13.21 -8.48 -5.21
N ALA A 43 -13.66 -9.60 -4.62
CA ALA A 43 -12.76 -10.54 -3.96
C ALA A 43 -11.77 -11.21 -4.92
N ALA A 44 -12.23 -11.62 -6.11
CA ALA A 44 -11.36 -12.23 -7.12
C ALA A 44 -10.32 -11.24 -7.66
N VAL A 45 -10.70 -9.98 -7.90
CA VAL A 45 -9.76 -8.93 -8.31
C VAL A 45 -8.72 -8.68 -7.22
N LYS A 46 -9.13 -8.60 -5.94
CA LYS A 46 -8.20 -8.43 -4.81
C LYS A 46 -7.20 -9.58 -4.73
N LYS A 47 -7.65 -10.83 -4.84
CA LYS A 47 -6.76 -11.99 -4.86
C LYS A 47 -5.82 -12.00 -6.06
N ALA A 48 -6.30 -11.59 -7.23
CA ALA A 48 -5.44 -11.45 -8.41
C ALA A 48 -4.36 -10.38 -8.18
N GLN A 49 -4.68 -9.28 -7.49
CA GLN A 49 -3.72 -8.23 -7.14
C GLN A 49 -2.66 -8.68 -6.14
N GLU A 50 -3.01 -9.55 -5.19
CA GLU A 50 -2.05 -10.18 -4.26
C GLU A 50 -0.99 -11.02 -4.99
N GLY A 51 -1.34 -11.58 -6.15
CA GLY A 51 -0.41 -12.33 -7.00
C GLY A 51 0.54 -11.47 -7.84
N ILE A 52 0.37 -10.14 -7.84
CA ILE A 52 1.21 -9.23 -8.63
C ILE A 52 2.50 -8.93 -7.86
N ALA A 53 3.60 -9.54 -8.33
CA ALA A 53 4.93 -9.29 -7.77
C ALA A 53 5.41 -7.86 -8.05
N VAL A 54 5.97 -7.21 -7.03
CA VAL A 54 6.66 -5.92 -7.17
C VAL A 54 8.04 -6.15 -7.77
N THR A 55 8.31 -5.46 -8.88
CA THR A 55 9.59 -5.49 -9.60
C THR A 55 10.44 -4.26 -9.33
N GLY A 56 9.84 -3.18 -8.85
CA GLY A 56 10.54 -1.95 -8.51
C GLY A 56 9.81 -1.14 -7.43
N VAL A 57 10.59 -0.37 -6.66
CA VAL A 57 10.05 0.60 -5.72
C VAL A 57 10.72 1.93 -5.99
N THR A 58 9.93 2.99 -6.11
CA THR A 58 10.41 4.38 -6.10
C THR A 58 9.84 5.08 -4.88
N VAL A 59 10.49 6.14 -4.41
CA VAL A 59 9.97 6.94 -3.29
C VAL A 59 9.68 8.34 -3.77
N THR A 60 8.51 8.85 -3.41
CA THR A 60 8.09 10.23 -3.71
C THR A 60 7.88 11.03 -2.43
N ASP A 61 8.11 12.35 -2.49
CA ASP A 61 7.69 13.27 -1.44
C ASP A 61 6.18 13.54 -1.47
N GLY A 62 5.67 14.31 -0.51
CA GLY A 62 4.26 14.73 -0.44
C GLY A 62 3.79 15.61 -1.62
N ASN A 63 4.71 16.12 -2.44
CA ASN A 63 4.40 16.86 -3.67
C ASN A 63 4.41 15.96 -4.91
N GLY A 64 4.75 14.67 -4.77
CA GLY A 64 4.85 13.70 -5.86
C GLY A 64 6.21 13.70 -6.57
N ASN A 65 7.22 14.40 -6.07
CA ASN A 65 8.56 14.38 -6.65
C ASN A 65 9.28 13.10 -6.25
N THR A 66 9.87 12.40 -7.23
CA THR A 66 10.72 11.23 -6.96
C THR A 66 12.01 11.67 -6.25
N ILE A 67 12.30 11.02 -5.12
CA ILE A 67 13.56 11.17 -4.40
C ILE A 67 14.53 10.08 -4.85
N SER A 68 15.61 10.48 -5.51
CA SER A 68 16.71 9.59 -5.89
C SER A 68 17.99 9.99 -5.16
N GLY A 69 18.43 9.15 -4.22
CA GLY A 69 19.69 9.34 -3.51
C GLY A 69 19.52 10.11 -2.20
N THR A 70 19.50 11.44 -2.23
CA THR A 70 19.62 12.25 -1.00
C THR A 70 18.40 13.14 -0.77
N LEU A 71 17.99 13.20 0.49
CA LEU A 71 16.99 14.13 1.01
C LEU A 71 17.62 15.00 2.09
N THR A 72 17.64 16.32 1.90
CA THR A 72 18.17 17.27 2.87
C THR A 72 17.02 17.90 3.66
N LEU A 73 17.11 17.85 4.98
CA LEU A 73 16.14 18.42 5.92
C LEU A 73 16.86 19.30 6.94
N LYS A 74 16.18 20.32 7.46
CA LYS A 74 16.64 21.06 8.64
C LYS A 74 16.15 20.38 9.91
N VAL A 75 16.88 20.53 11.01
CA VAL A 75 16.38 20.07 12.32
C VAL A 75 14.99 20.65 12.60
N GLY A 76 14.03 19.77 12.91
CA GLY A 76 12.63 20.13 13.14
C GLY A 76 11.72 20.01 11.90
N ASP A 77 12.28 19.87 10.69
CA ASP A 77 11.50 19.64 9.48
C ASP A 77 10.78 18.28 9.54
N GLU A 78 9.61 18.24 8.91
CA GLU A 78 8.79 17.05 8.76
C GLU A 78 8.39 16.88 7.29
N VAL A 79 8.48 15.66 6.79
CA VAL A 79 8.16 15.32 5.40
C VAL A 79 7.43 14.00 5.34
N THR A 80 6.46 13.91 4.45
CA THR A 80 5.78 12.65 4.12
C THR A 80 6.43 12.05 2.89
N LEU A 81 6.77 10.77 2.97
CA LEU A 81 7.32 9.99 1.85
C LEU A 81 6.38 8.84 1.51
N THR A 82 6.32 8.47 0.23
CA THR A 82 5.50 7.35 -0.25
C THR A 82 6.31 6.40 -1.11
N GLY A 83 6.32 5.12 -0.76
CA GLY A 83 6.88 4.03 -1.56
C GLY A 83 5.89 3.63 -2.68
N LYS A 84 6.22 3.97 -3.92
CA LYS A 84 5.44 3.61 -5.11
C LYS A 84 5.95 2.30 -5.69
N HIS A 85 5.04 1.36 -5.88
CA HIS A 85 5.36 0.07 -6.50
C HIS A 85 5.32 0.16 -8.02
N GLU A 86 6.16 -0.65 -8.64
CA GLU A 86 6.05 -1.04 -10.04
C GLU A 86 5.78 -2.54 -10.11
N PRO A 87 4.66 -2.99 -10.71
CA PRO A 87 3.53 -2.18 -11.16
C PRO A 87 2.71 -1.61 -9.98
N ALA A 88 2.08 -0.44 -10.19
CA ALA A 88 1.32 0.27 -9.16
C ALA A 88 0.09 -0.50 -8.63
N THR A 89 -0.38 -1.50 -9.39
CA THR A 89 -1.52 -2.36 -9.04
C THR A 89 -1.18 -3.45 -8.02
N SER A 90 0.11 -3.67 -7.72
CA SER A 90 0.50 -4.61 -6.68
C SER A 90 -0.03 -4.15 -5.33
N THR A 91 -0.43 -5.10 -4.48
CA THR A 91 -0.85 -4.88 -3.09
C THR A 91 0.16 -5.45 -2.09
N ALA A 92 1.38 -5.79 -2.55
CA ALA A 92 2.40 -6.36 -1.69
C ALA A 92 2.72 -5.46 -0.50
N ALA A 93 3.04 -6.08 0.64
CA ALA A 93 3.42 -5.35 1.84
C ALA A 93 4.67 -4.49 1.59
N THR A 94 4.73 -3.32 2.24
CA THR A 94 5.88 -2.42 2.17
C THR A 94 6.54 -2.35 3.54
N GLY A 95 7.84 -2.61 3.56
CA GLY A 95 8.68 -2.48 4.74
C GLY A 95 9.53 -1.22 4.67
N TRP A 96 9.58 -0.48 5.77
CA TRP A 96 10.44 0.68 5.93
C TRP A 96 11.43 0.47 7.07
N THR A 97 12.68 0.82 6.84
CA THR A 97 13.73 0.78 7.88
C THR A 97 14.49 2.09 7.91
N ASN A 98 14.94 2.46 9.11
CA ASN A 98 15.78 3.61 9.35
C ASN A 98 17.07 3.14 10.03
N SER A 99 18.23 3.44 9.43
CA SER A 99 19.51 2.97 9.95
C SER A 99 19.92 3.64 11.27
N ASP A 100 19.46 4.86 11.51
CA ASP A 100 19.74 5.63 12.73
C ASP A 100 18.60 6.59 13.04
N SER A 101 17.79 6.23 14.05
CA SER A 101 16.66 7.04 14.49
C SER A 101 17.06 8.27 15.31
N THR A 102 18.35 8.48 15.59
CA THR A 102 18.85 9.63 16.35
C THR A 102 18.78 10.91 15.52
N TYR A 103 19.01 10.82 14.21
CA TYR A 103 19.05 11.98 13.31
C TYR A 103 17.69 12.28 12.70
N ALA A 104 16.92 11.25 12.36
CA ALA A 104 15.53 11.40 11.91
C ALA A 104 14.68 10.28 12.50
N SER A 105 13.47 10.59 12.96
CA SER A 105 12.47 9.58 13.30
C SER A 105 11.64 9.24 12.08
N MET A 106 11.05 8.04 12.08
CA MET A 106 10.20 7.54 11.02
C MET A 106 8.97 6.89 11.64
N ALA A 107 7.79 7.29 11.21
CA ALA A 107 6.52 6.68 11.58
C ALA A 107 5.83 6.18 10.31
N VAL A 108 5.39 4.92 10.32
CA VAL A 108 4.60 4.34 9.22
C VAL A 108 3.14 4.70 9.43
N ASP A 109 2.48 5.12 8.36
CA ASP A 109 1.05 5.41 8.39
C ASP A 109 0.26 4.10 8.65
N PRO A 110 -0.66 4.09 9.64
CA PRO A 110 -1.42 2.89 9.99
C PRO A 110 -2.44 2.47 8.92
N ASP A 111 -2.88 3.40 8.09
CA ASP A 111 -3.86 3.17 7.03
C ASP A 111 -3.19 2.82 5.69
N ASP A 112 -1.96 3.30 5.46
CA ASP A 112 -1.15 2.95 4.28
C ASP A 112 0.34 2.73 4.61
N THR A 113 0.74 1.46 4.72
CA THR A 113 2.15 1.06 4.98
C THR A 113 3.17 1.55 3.94
N ARG A 114 2.72 2.07 2.79
CA ARG A 114 3.60 2.71 1.80
C ARG A 114 4.00 4.12 2.20
N VAL A 115 3.24 4.74 3.10
CA VAL A 115 3.42 6.12 3.52
C VAL A 115 4.14 6.15 4.86
N ILE A 116 5.14 7.02 4.95
CA ILE A 116 5.84 7.32 6.20
C ILE A 116 5.90 8.81 6.43
N THR A 117 5.87 9.21 7.70
CA THR A 117 6.25 10.54 8.15
C THR A 117 7.66 10.50 8.71
N VAL A 118 8.53 11.35 8.19
CA VAL A 118 9.92 11.48 8.61
C VAL A 118 10.08 12.83 9.28
N LYS A 119 10.62 12.83 10.51
CA LYS A 119 10.89 14.06 11.25
C LYS A 119 12.36 14.16 11.59
N ALA A 120 12.99 15.26 11.18
CA ALA A 120 14.39 15.56 11.46
C ALA A 120 14.58 15.97 12.93
N LEU A 121 15.45 15.26 13.64
CA LEU A 121 15.65 15.41 15.09
C LEU A 121 16.96 16.10 15.45
N ALA A 122 18.05 15.74 14.78
CA ALA A 122 19.38 16.25 15.07
C ALA A 122 20.26 16.21 13.82
N ALA A 123 21.22 17.14 13.73
CA ALA A 123 22.14 17.21 12.61
C ALA A 123 22.95 15.91 12.48
N GLY A 124 23.05 15.40 11.26
CA GLY A 124 23.71 14.14 10.96
C GLY A 124 23.14 13.46 9.72
N LEU A 125 23.37 12.15 9.61
CA LEU A 125 23.01 11.38 8.43
C LEU A 125 22.39 10.04 8.83
N THR A 126 21.29 9.69 8.19
CA THR A 126 20.68 8.36 8.29
C THR A 126 20.21 7.87 6.93
N ASN A 127 20.04 6.58 6.75
CA ASN A 127 19.46 5.98 5.56
C ASN A 127 18.06 5.45 5.85
N LEU A 128 17.11 5.84 5.01
CA LEU A 128 15.79 5.24 4.95
C LEU A 128 15.74 4.25 3.79
N SER A 129 15.30 3.03 4.05
CA SER A 129 15.11 2.02 3.01
C SER A 129 13.64 1.60 2.95
N CYS A 130 13.08 1.65 1.73
CA CYS A 130 11.77 1.14 1.39
C CYS A 130 11.94 -0.18 0.63
N THR A 131 11.26 -1.23 1.05
CA THR A 131 11.33 -2.57 0.44
C THR A 131 9.93 -3.13 0.21
N SER A 132 9.72 -3.76 -0.93
CA SER A 132 8.49 -4.49 -1.22
C SER A 132 8.77 -5.55 -2.29
N GLY A 133 8.54 -6.83 -1.96
CA GLY A 133 8.90 -7.94 -2.83
C GLY A 133 10.38 -7.90 -3.23
N ALA A 134 10.66 -7.88 -4.54
CA ALA A 134 12.01 -7.76 -5.07
C ALA A 134 12.48 -6.30 -5.25
N GLY A 135 11.58 -5.33 -5.10
CA GLY A 135 11.87 -3.91 -5.26
C GLY A 135 12.41 -3.28 -3.98
N SER A 136 13.39 -2.38 -4.13
CA SER A 136 13.95 -1.61 -3.02
C SER A 136 14.38 -0.21 -3.46
N ALA A 137 14.21 0.78 -2.58
CA ALA A 137 14.76 2.12 -2.73
C ALA A 137 15.43 2.53 -1.41
N THR A 138 16.60 3.17 -1.49
CA THR A 138 17.30 3.72 -0.32
C THR A 138 17.55 5.20 -0.52
N ILE A 139 17.32 5.97 0.55
CA ILE A 139 17.44 7.42 0.58
C ILE A 139 18.37 7.79 1.74
N ALA A 140 19.44 8.51 1.43
CA ALA A 140 20.28 9.17 2.43
C ALA A 140 19.59 10.45 2.90
N VAL A 141 19.17 10.49 4.15
CA VAL A 141 18.62 11.69 4.79
C VAL A 141 19.74 12.43 5.48
N THR A 142 20.01 13.65 5.03
CA THR A 142 20.98 14.57 5.65
C THR A 142 20.21 15.62 6.44
N VAL A 143 20.44 15.68 7.75
CA VAL A 143 19.85 16.68 8.64
C VAL A 143 20.88 17.75 8.96
N GLN A 144 20.51 19.02 8.78
CA GLN A 144 21.36 20.20 8.97
C GLN A 144 20.80 21.18 10.01
#